data_AF-A0A401NJY5-F1
#
_entry.id   AF-A0A401NJY5-F1
#
_cell.length_a   1.000
_cell.length_b   1.000
_cell.length_c   1.000
_cell.angle_alpha   90.00
_cell.angle_beta   90.00
_cell.angle_gamma   90.00
#
_symmetry.space_group_name_H-M   'P 1'
#
loop_
_entity.id
_entity.type
_entity.pdbx_description
1 polymer ?
#
loop_
_entity_poly.entity_id
_entity_poly.type
_entity_poly.pdbx_seq_one_letter_code
_entity_poly.pdbx_strand_id
1 'polypeptide(L)'
;LITQLIGKDLFEIWPLVNPMGLLVEELKKRNMSLPESRLTRQSGASTVLPVYFVGLYSDKQLIAEGPGETVLSAEEEAARVALRKIYGYTENRRPWDYSNFTKQPVATKALSN
;
A
#
# COMPACT_ATOMS: atom_id res chain seq x y z
N LEU A 1 20.89 -3.15 9.22
CA LEU A 1 19.61 -2.50 9.63
C LEU A 1 18.53 -2.69 8.56
N ILE A 2 18.74 -2.31 7.29
CA ILE A 2 17.71 -2.47 6.22
C ILE A 2 17.20 -3.91 6.07
N THR A 3 18.07 -4.91 6.26
CA THR A 3 17.69 -6.33 6.21
C THR A 3 16.62 -6.75 7.24
N GLN A 4 16.46 -6.01 8.35
CA GLN A 4 15.44 -6.28 9.37
C GLN A 4 14.03 -5.87 8.93
N LEU A 5 13.89 -5.08 7.86
CA LEU A 5 12.60 -4.63 7.32
C LEU A 5 12.01 -5.61 6.30
N ILE A 6 12.73 -6.67 5.93
CA ILE A 6 12.25 -7.68 4.99
C ILE A 6 11.06 -8.43 5.62
N GLY A 7 9.94 -8.50 4.90
CA GLY A 7 8.72 -9.19 5.35
C GLY A 7 7.90 -8.43 6.39
N LYS A 8 8.30 -7.21 6.76
CA LYS A 8 7.52 -6.32 7.63
C LYS A 8 6.58 -5.44 6.80
N ASP A 9 5.32 -5.36 7.23
CA ASP A 9 4.34 -4.44 6.61
C ASP A 9 4.64 -2.99 7.01
N LEU A 10 4.27 -2.05 6.13
CA LEU A 10 4.47 -0.62 6.34
C LEU A 10 3.81 -0.15 7.63
N PHE A 11 2.57 -0.57 7.87
CA PHE A 11 1.78 -0.12 9.03
C PHE A 11 2.02 -0.92 10.30
N GLU A 12 2.83 -1.98 10.22
CA GLU A 12 3.39 -2.63 11.40
C GLU A 12 4.52 -1.77 12.00
N ILE A 13 5.34 -1.16 11.14
CA ILE A 13 6.44 -0.28 11.54
C ILE A 13 5.94 1.14 11.82
N TRP A 14 4.93 1.59 11.07
CA TRP A 14 4.30 2.90 11.20
C TRP A 14 2.82 2.76 11.58
N PRO A 15 2.48 2.69 12.88
CA PRO A 15 1.10 2.52 13.31
C PRO A 15 0.28 3.76 12.95
N LEU A 16 -0.76 3.56 12.13
CA LEU A 16 -1.67 4.62 11.71
C LEU A 16 -2.86 4.76 12.64
N VAL A 17 -3.20 6.02 12.93
CA VAL A 17 -4.49 6.40 13.52
C VAL A 17 -5.32 7.01 12.40
N ASN A 18 -6.54 6.49 12.17
CA ASN A 18 -7.46 6.94 11.11
C ASN A 18 -6.88 6.88 9.68
N PRO A 19 -6.75 5.68 9.07
CA PRO A 19 -6.18 5.52 7.73
C PRO A 19 -7.00 6.22 6.64
N MET A 20 -8.32 6.34 6.81
CA MET A 20 -9.18 7.01 5.84
C MET A 20 -8.91 8.52 5.77
N GLY A 21 -8.71 9.17 6.92
CA GLY A 21 -8.34 10.59 6.98
C GLY A 21 -7.04 10.87 6.22
N LEU A 22 -6.01 10.06 6.47
CA LEU A 22 -4.74 10.16 5.76
C LEU A 22 -4.90 9.93 4.25
N LEU A 23 -5.71 8.94 3.84
CA LEU A 23 -5.98 8.69 2.42
C LEU A 23 -6.62 9.90 1.74
N VAL A 24 -7.60 10.54 2.39
CA VAL A 24 -8.23 11.76 1.88
C VAL A 24 -7.22 12.90 1.71
N GLU A 25 -6.32 13.08 2.68
CA GLU A 25 -5.26 14.09 2.58
C GLU A 25 -4.29 13.81 1.42
N GLU A 26 -3.87 12.56 1.24
CA GLU A 26 -2.99 12.15 0.15
C GLU A 26 -3.65 12.31 -1.23
N LEU A 27 -4.94 11.97 -1.35
CA LEU A 27 -5.69 12.15 -2.59
C LEU A 27 -5.86 13.65 -2.93
N LYS A 28 -6.14 14.49 -1.93
CA LYS A 28 -6.18 15.96 -2.09
C LYS A 28 -4.85 16.52 -2.58
N LYS A 29 -3.72 16.11 -1.99
CA LYS A 29 -2.38 16.54 -2.43
C LYS A 29 -2.09 16.18 -3.88
N ARG A 30 -2.68 15.09 -4.38
CA ARG A 30 -2.50 14.58 -5.75
C ARG A 30 -3.57 15.07 -6.74
N ASN A 31 -4.46 15.96 -6.32
CA ASN A 31 -5.60 16.44 -7.11
C ASN A 31 -6.52 15.31 -7.63
N MET A 32 -6.66 14.23 -6.87
CA MET A 32 -7.60 13.15 -7.17
C MET A 32 -8.95 13.40 -6.48
N SER A 33 -10.02 12.83 -7.03
CA SER A 33 -11.35 12.87 -6.39
C SER A 33 -11.35 12.13 -5.05
N LEU A 34 -12.27 12.53 -4.17
CA LEU A 34 -12.43 11.89 -2.88
C LEU A 34 -12.87 10.42 -3.05
N PRO A 35 -12.42 9.53 -2.16
CA PRO A 35 -12.76 8.12 -2.23
C PRO A 35 -14.20 7.90 -1.72
N GLU A 36 -14.96 7.07 -2.43
CA GLU A 36 -16.26 6.55 -2.02
C GLU A 36 -16.13 5.08 -1.63
N SER A 37 -16.57 4.71 -0.42
CA SER A 37 -16.63 3.33 0.03
C SER A 37 -17.91 2.62 -0.43
N ARG A 38 -17.76 1.39 -0.94
CA ARG A 38 -18.86 0.54 -1.39
C ARG A 38 -18.61 -0.91 -0.98
N LEU A 39 -19.64 -1.60 -0.52
CA LEU A 39 -19.58 -3.05 -0.28
C LEU A 39 -19.51 -3.78 -1.62
N THR A 40 -18.45 -4.55 -1.84
CA THR A 40 -18.25 -5.31 -3.09
C THR A 40 -18.71 -6.75 -2.94
N ARG A 41 -18.42 -7.38 -1.80
CA ARG A 41 -18.81 -8.76 -1.47
C ARG A 41 -19.12 -8.88 0.02
N GLN A 42 -19.96 -9.85 0.36
CA GLN A 42 -20.19 -10.25 1.75
C GLN A 42 -20.52 -11.72 1.84
N SER A 43 -20.18 -12.35 2.95
CA SER A 43 -20.55 -13.72 3.28
C SER A 43 -20.85 -13.83 4.77
N GLY A 44 -21.88 -14.61 5.12
CA GLY A 44 -22.21 -14.91 6.51
C GLY A 44 -22.64 -13.69 7.34
N ALA A 45 -23.32 -12.69 6.75
CA ALA A 45 -23.69 -11.45 7.45
C ALA A 45 -24.48 -11.66 8.77
N SER A 46 -25.18 -12.79 8.91
CA SER A 46 -25.93 -13.17 10.12
C SER A 46 -25.23 -14.24 10.98
N THR A 47 -23.98 -14.57 10.70
CA THR A 47 -23.21 -15.53 11.49
C THR A 47 -22.30 -14.80 12.49
N VAL A 48 -21.67 -15.56 13.39
CA VAL A 48 -20.67 -15.03 14.34
C VAL A 48 -19.38 -14.64 13.63
N LEU A 49 -19.12 -15.19 12.44
CA LEU A 49 -17.89 -14.98 11.66
C LEU A 49 -18.23 -14.44 10.26
N PRO A 50 -18.78 -13.22 10.17
CA PRO A 50 -19.05 -12.58 8.89
C PRO A 50 -17.75 -12.15 8.21
N VAL A 51 -17.78 -12.07 6.89
CA VAL A 51 -16.68 -11.51 6.08
C VAL A 51 -17.25 -10.52 5.09
N TYR A 52 -16.76 -9.29 5.14
CA TYR A 52 -17.13 -8.20 4.25
C TYR A 52 -15.91 -7.80 3.41
N PHE A 53 -16.16 -7.43 2.16
CA PHE A 53 -15.18 -6.78 1.30
C PHE A 53 -15.68 -5.39 0.94
N VAL A 54 -14.88 -4.38 1.26
CA VAL A 54 -15.16 -2.99 0.93
C VAL A 54 -14.19 -2.53 -0.14
N GLY A 55 -14.73 -2.02 -1.24
CA GLY A 55 -13.99 -1.37 -2.31
C GLY A 55 -14.03 0.14 -2.12
N LEU A 56 -12.89 0.79 -2.32
CA LEU A 56 -12.78 2.24 -2.42
C LEU A 56 -12.74 2.63 -3.89
N TYR A 57 -13.60 3.55 -4.28
CA TYR A 57 -13.71 4.05 -5.64
C TYR A 57 -13.37 5.55 -5.68
N SER A 58 -12.64 5.97 -6.70
CA SER A 58 -12.36 7.39 -7.00
C SER A 58 -12.67 7.59 -8.48
N ASP A 59 -13.53 8.56 -8.82
CA ASP A 59 -14.08 8.75 -10.17
C ASP A 59 -14.65 7.47 -10.80
N LYS A 60 -15.38 6.69 -9.99
CA LYS A 60 -15.98 5.38 -10.37
C LYS A 60 -14.94 4.29 -10.72
N GLN A 61 -13.66 4.52 -10.49
CA GLN A 61 -12.60 3.53 -10.65
C GLN A 61 -12.21 2.93 -9.30
N LEU A 62 -12.11 1.60 -9.24
CA LEU A 62 -11.69 0.90 -8.03
C LEU A 62 -10.20 1.18 -7.76
N ILE A 63 -9.90 1.87 -6.66
CA ILE A 63 -8.52 2.16 -6.24
C ILE A 63 -7.96 1.05 -5.34
N ALA A 64 -8.78 0.50 -4.45
CA ALA A 64 -8.40 -0.54 -3.50
C ALA A 64 -9.61 -1.34 -3.02
N GLU A 65 -9.38 -2.57 -2.56
CA GLU A 65 -10.37 -3.41 -1.90
C GLU A 65 -9.71 -4.01 -0.66
N GLY A 66 -10.48 -4.10 0.43
CA GLY A 66 -10.02 -4.65 1.71
C GLY A 66 -11.07 -5.57 2.35
N PRO A 67 -10.66 -6.73 2.90
CA PRO A 67 -11.54 -7.59 3.67
C PRO A 67 -11.62 -7.16 5.14
N GLY A 68 -12.70 -7.54 5.83
CA GLY A 68 -12.84 -7.36 7.27
C GLY A 68 -14.01 -8.12 7.88
N GLU A 69 -13.94 -8.31 9.20
CA GLU A 69 -15.01 -8.89 10.02
C GLU A 69 -16.22 -7.97 10.20
N THR A 70 -16.03 -6.66 10.06
CA THR A 70 -17.10 -5.66 10.03
C THR A 70 -16.94 -4.79 8.79
N VAL A 71 -17.99 -4.10 8.40
CA VAL A 71 -17.92 -3.14 7.29
C VAL A 71 -16.88 -2.04 7.59
N LEU A 72 -16.81 -1.57 8.83
CA LEU A 72 -15.85 -0.56 9.27
C LEU A 72 -14.41 -1.08 9.21
N SER A 73 -14.14 -2.28 9.71
CA SER A 73 -12.78 -2.84 9.65
C SER A 73 -12.34 -3.14 8.22
N ALA A 74 -13.26 -3.59 7.35
CA ALA A 74 -13.01 -3.78 5.93
C ALA A 74 -12.69 -2.46 5.21
N GLU A 75 -13.41 -1.39 5.54
CA GLU A 75 -13.16 -0.04 5.01
C GLU A 75 -11.79 0.50 5.44
N GLU A 76 -11.42 0.36 6.72
CA GLU A 76 -10.10 0.75 7.19
C GLU A 76 -8.98 -0.04 6.50
N GLU A 77 -9.16 -1.34 6.30
CA GLU A 77 -8.19 -2.17 5.59
C GLU A 77 -8.08 -1.76 4.12
N ALA A 78 -9.20 -1.46 3.46
CA ALA A 78 -9.19 -0.95 2.10
C ALA A 78 -8.42 0.37 1.99
N ALA A 79 -8.52 1.25 3.00
CA ALA A 79 -7.74 2.49 3.06
C ALA A 79 -6.24 2.23 3.24
N ARG A 80 -5.85 1.26 4.09
CA ARG A 80 -4.45 0.81 4.22
C ARG A 80 -3.91 0.25 2.91
N VAL A 81 -4.67 -0.60 2.21
CA VAL A 81 -4.31 -1.11 0.89
C VAL A 81 -4.10 0.04 -0.11
N ALA A 82 -4.98 1.04 -0.13
CA ALA A 82 -4.84 2.20 -1.00
C ALA A 82 -3.56 3.01 -0.70
N LEU A 83 -3.28 3.28 0.57
CA LEU A 83 -2.08 3.98 1.00
C LEU A 83 -0.79 3.22 0.64
N ARG A 84 -0.75 1.89 0.82
CA ARG A 84 0.38 1.05 0.39
C ARG A 84 0.65 1.19 -1.12
N LYS A 85 -0.41 1.22 -1.95
CA LYS A 85 -0.28 1.46 -3.39
C LYS A 85 0.25 2.87 -3.68
N ILE A 86 -0.28 3.89 -3.01
CA ILE A 86 0.12 5.30 -3.17
C ILE A 86 1.59 5.53 -2.84
N TYR A 87 2.12 4.82 -1.83
CA TYR A 87 3.52 4.89 -1.41
C TYR A 87 4.44 3.89 -2.11
N GLY A 88 3.91 2.99 -2.95
CA GLY A 88 4.70 1.96 -3.63
C GLY A 88 5.25 0.87 -2.69
N TYR A 89 4.70 0.75 -1.47
CA TYR A 89 5.05 -0.29 -0.51
C TYR A 89 4.02 -1.43 -0.58
N THR A 90 3.89 -2.04 -1.75
CA THR A 90 3.04 -3.21 -1.97
C THR A 90 3.86 -4.49 -1.86
N GLU A 91 3.22 -5.61 -1.52
CA GLU A 91 3.87 -6.93 -1.44
C GLU A 91 4.57 -7.35 -2.75
N ASN A 92 4.04 -6.89 -3.89
CA ASN A 92 4.59 -7.17 -5.23
C ASN A 92 5.66 -6.16 -5.69
N ARG A 93 6.19 -5.32 -4.80
CA ARG A 93 7.27 -4.38 -5.14
C ARG A 93 8.56 -5.12 -5.49
N ARG A 94 9.43 -4.48 -6.29
CA ARG A 94 10.77 -5.01 -6.59
C ARG A 94 11.55 -5.21 -5.27
N PRO A 95 12.17 -6.38 -5.04
CA PRO A 95 13.04 -6.59 -3.89
C PRO A 95 14.16 -5.55 -3.82
N TRP A 96 14.63 -5.27 -2.61
CA TRP A 96 15.74 -4.35 -2.42
C TRP A 96 17.02 -4.89 -3.06
N ASP A 97 17.72 -4.04 -3.80
CA ASP A 97 18.98 -4.40 -4.44
C ASP A 97 20.11 -4.33 -3.41
N TYR A 98 20.68 -5.49 -3.09
CA TYR A 98 21.85 -5.62 -2.21
C TYR A 98 23.16 -5.82 -2.99
N SER A 99 23.16 -5.62 -4.32
CA SER A 99 24.39 -5.68 -5.10
C SER A 99 25.37 -4.62 -4.62
N ASN A 100 26.67 -4.96 -4.65
CA ASN A 100 27.71 -3.99 -4.35
C ASN A 100 27.59 -2.88 -5.38
N PHE A 101 27.48 -1.62 -4.92
CA PHE A 101 27.68 -0.46 -5.80
C PHE A 101 29.02 -0.67 -6.50
N THR A 102 28.99 -1.05 -7.77
CA THR A 102 30.20 -1.26 -8.54
C THR A 102 30.99 0.03 -8.44
N LYS A 103 32.20 -0.04 -7.87
CA LYS A 103 33.21 1.00 -8.03
C LYS A 103 33.17 1.36 -9.51
N GLN A 104 32.86 2.62 -9.83
CA GLN A 104 32.98 3.11 -11.20
C GLN A 104 34.32 2.62 -11.74
N PRO A 105 34.39 2.04 -12.96
CA PRO A 105 35.68 1.67 -13.52
C PRO A 105 36.50 2.95 -13.62
N VAL A 106 37.53 3.05 -12.77
CA VAL A 106 38.56 4.07 -12.89
C VAL A 106 39.09 3.93 -14.31
N ALA A 107 38.92 4.96 -15.11
CA ALA A 107 39.29 4.96 -16.52
C ALA A 107 40.78 4.58 -16.66
N THR A 108 41.07 3.33 -16.97
CA THR A 108 42.36 2.90 -17.50
C THR A 108 42.40 3.27 -18.98
N LYS A 109 42.33 4.58 -19.25
CA LYS A 109 42.62 5.19 -20.55
C LYS A 109 43.84 6.09 -20.41
N ALA A 110 44.94 5.49 -19.99
CA ALA A 110 46.27 6.07 -20.14
C ALA A 110 47.27 4.91 -20.16
N LEU A 111 48.23 4.97 -21.06
CA LEU A 111 49.31 3.99 -21.31
C LEU A 111 49.00 2.89 -22.34
N SER A 112 48.70 3.32 -23.57
CA SER A 112 49.29 2.68 -24.76
C SER A 112 49.87 3.78 -25.65
N ASN A 113 51.14 4.09 -25.42
CA ASN A 113 52.02 4.73 -26.42
C ASN A 113 52.92 3.65 -27.00
#